data_AF-A0A8S8XKH4-F1
#
_entry.id   AF-A0A8S8XKH4-F1
#
_cell.length_a   1.000
_cell.length_b   1.000
_cell.length_c   1.000
_cell.angle_alpha   90.00
_cell.angle_beta   90.00
_cell.angle_gamma   90.00
#
_symmetry.space_group_name_H-M   'P 1'
#
loop_
_entity.id
_entity.type
_entity.pdbx_description
1 polymer ?
#
loop_
_entity_poly.entity_id
_entity_poly.type
_entity_poly.pdbx_seq_one_letter_code
_entity_poly.pdbx_strand_id
1 'polypeptide(L)' 'MRQIMADMVHRIQDEICEALREIDGVDYRQDEWTRPEGGGGRSRVFSGGEVFEKAGVNVSVVHGTLSPQAAKSMGGGMN' A
#
# COMPACT_ATOMS: atom_id res chain seq x y z
N MET A 1 9.21 7.78 15.07
CA MET A 1 8.15 6.75 14.89
C MET A 1 7.57 6.74 13.48
N ARG A 2 7.02 7.85 12.95
CA ARG A 2 6.42 7.89 11.59
C ARG A 2 7.35 7.42 10.47
N GLN A 3 8.57 7.95 10.41
CA GLN A 3 9.55 7.56 9.39
C GLN A 3 9.94 6.09 9.48
N ILE A 4 10.25 5.62 10.70
CA ILE A 4 10.60 4.21 10.97
C ILE A 4 9.49 3.27 10.48
N MET A 5 8.22 3.62 10.73
CA MET A 5 7.09 2.83 10.25
C MET A 5 6.99 2.84 8.73
N ALA A 6 7.15 4.01 8.09
CA ALA A 6 7.12 4.15 6.64
C ALA A 6 8.21 3.29 5.96
N ASP A 7 9.44 3.39 6.46
CA ASP A 7 10.57 2.60 5.96
C ASP A 7 10.33 1.10 6.16
N MET A 8 9.77 0.72 7.31
CA MET A 8 9.44 -0.66 7.62
C MET A 8 8.40 -1.24 6.64
N VAL A 9 7.29 -0.53 6.39
CA VAL A 9 6.24 -1.05 5.49
C VAL A 9 6.68 -1.07 4.03
N HIS A 10 7.51 -0.12 3.60
CA HIS A 10 8.09 -0.16 2.26
C HIS A 10 8.99 -1.38 2.08
N ARG A 11 9.89 -1.65 3.03
CA ARG A 11 10.74 -2.83 3.01
C ARG A 11 9.91 -4.12 3.03
N ILE A 12 8.88 -4.22 3.88
CA ILE A 12 7.99 -5.39 3.92
C ILE A 12 7.27 -5.59 2.59
N GLN A 13 6.81 -4.52 1.92
CA GLN A 13 6.22 -4.65 0.60
C GLN A 13 7.24 -5.13 -0.45
N ASP A 14 8.52 -4.78 -0.33
CA ASP A 14 9.57 -5.32 -1.20
C ASP A 14 9.78 -6.82 -0.94
N GLU A 15 9.87 -7.23 0.32
CA GLU A 15 10.02 -8.63 0.74
C GLU A 15 8.84 -9.50 0.26
N ILE A 16 7.59 -9.04 0.46
CA ILE A 16 6.40 -9.77 0.01
C ILE A 16 6.35 -9.86 -1.54
N CYS A 17 6.69 -8.77 -2.24
CA CYS A 17 6.69 -8.78 -3.70
C CYS A 17 7.78 -9.70 -4.28
N GLU A 18 8.94 -9.82 -3.65
CA GLU A 18 9.95 -10.82 -4.05
C GLU A 18 9.39 -12.24 -3.88
N ALA A 19 8.85 -12.56 -2.70
CA ALA A 19 8.28 -13.87 -2.45
C ALA A 19 7.14 -14.22 -3.44
N LEU A 20 6.28 -13.26 -3.80
CA LEU A 20 5.23 -13.48 -4.81
C LEU A 20 5.81 -13.77 -6.20
N ARG A 21 6.91 -13.09 -6.60
CA ARG A 21 7.60 -13.38 -7.87
C ARG A 21 8.22 -14.76 -7.88
N GLU A 22 8.87 -15.16 -6.79
CA GLU A 22 9.48 -16.49 -6.67
C GLU A 22 8.45 -17.62 -6.76
N ILE A 23 7.26 -17.42 -6.20
CA ILE A 23 6.18 -18.42 -6.19
C ILE A 23 5.47 -18.51 -7.55
N ASP A 24 5.19 -17.37 -8.19
CA ASP A 24 4.26 -17.29 -9.32
C ASP A 24 4.94 -16.99 -10.67
N GLY A 25 6.23 -16.66 -10.67
CA GLY A 25 7.02 -16.40 -11.88
C GLY A 25 6.62 -15.15 -12.67
N VAL A 26 5.66 -14.37 -12.19
CA VAL A 26 5.18 -13.13 -12.81
C VAL A 26 5.64 -11.90 -12.04
N ASP A 27 5.99 -10.83 -12.77
CA ASP A 27 6.38 -9.56 -12.16
C ASP A 27 5.16 -8.67 -11.86
N TYR A 28 5.32 -7.68 -10.98
CA TYR A 28 4.28 -6.71 -10.67
C TYR A 28 4.33 -5.49 -11.59
N ARG A 29 3.15 -4.94 -11.89
CA ARG A 29 3.02 -3.54 -12.31
C ARG A 29 3.01 -2.66 -11.07
N GLN A 30 3.91 -1.67 -11.02
CA GLN A 30 3.91 -0.64 -9.98
C GLN A 30 3.20 0.63 -10.46
N ASP A 31 2.38 1.19 -9.58
CA ASP A 31 1.78 2.51 -9.71
C ASP A 31 2.15 3.33 -8.47
N GLU A 32 2.96 4.37 -8.66
CA GLU A 32 3.35 5.30 -7.61
C GLU A 32 2.57 6.61 -7.78
N TRP A 33 2.05 7.12 -6.67
CA TRP A 33 1.14 8.26 -6.69
C TRP A 33 1.29 9.14 -5.47
N THR A 34 0.91 10.40 -5.63
CA THR A 34 0.97 11.44 -4.59
C THR A 34 -0.38 12.13 -4.45
N ARG A 35 -0.69 12.66 -3.27
CA ARG A 35 -1.89 13.47 -3.03
C ARG A 35 -1.56 14.96 -2.94
N PRO A 36 -2.35 15.84 -3.57
CA PRO A 36 -2.23 17.29 -3.36
C PRO A 36 -2.34 17.68 -1.87
N GLU A 37 -3.21 17.01 -1.11
CA GLU A 37 -3.40 17.24 0.31
C GLU A 37 -2.31 16.65 1.23
N GLY A 38 -1.36 15.89 0.67
CA GLY A 38 -0.20 15.35 1.38
C GLY A 38 -0.10 13.83 1.40
N GLY A 39 1.15 13.35 1.27
CA GLY A 39 1.51 11.95 1.24
C GLY A 39 1.27 11.29 -0.12
N GLY A 40 1.16 9.96 -0.12
CA GLY A 40 1.05 9.16 -1.34
C GLY A 40 1.17 7.67 -1.05
N GLY A 41 1.55 6.91 -2.06
CA GLY A 41 1.76 5.48 -1.92
C GLY A 41 2.31 4.80 -3.16
N ARG A 42 2.61 3.50 -3.01
CA ARG A 42 2.93 2.59 -4.11
C ARG A 42 2.00 1.39 -4.08
N SER A 43 1.31 1.18 -5.19
CA SER A 43 0.48 0.01 -5.43
C SER A 43 1.22 -0.93 -6.37
N ARG A 44 1.34 -2.21 -6.01
CA ARG A 44 1.96 -3.24 -6.86
C ARG A 44 0.96 -4.35 -7.12
N VAL A 45 0.73 -4.65 -8.39
CA VAL A 45 -0.26 -5.63 -8.82
C VAL A 45 0.40 -6.67 -9.73
N PHE A 46 0.26 -7.94 -9.34
CA PHE A 46 0.57 -9.11 -10.15
C PHE A 46 -0.72 -9.57 -10.84
N SER A 47 -0.64 -10.07 -12.07
CA SER A 47 -1.80 -10.58 -12.80
C SER A 47 -1.40 -11.64 -13.81
N GLY A 48 -2.27 -12.64 -14.00
CA GLY A 48 -2.05 -13.71 -14.97
C GLY A 48 -0.96 -14.71 -14.55
N GLY A 49 -0.75 -14.87 -13.25
CA GLY A 49 0.10 -15.92 -12.71
C GLY A 49 -0.58 -17.29 -12.75
N GLU A 50 0.22 -18.35 -12.65
CA GLU A 50 -0.28 -19.73 -12.58
C GLU A 50 -0.83 -20.07 -11.20
N VAL A 51 -0.27 -19.45 -10.15
CA VAL A 51 -0.68 -19.64 -8.75
C VAL A 51 -1.73 -18.61 -8.36
N PHE A 52 -1.49 -17.33 -8.64
CA PHE A 52 -2.43 -16.26 -8.35
C PHE A 52 -2.98 -15.68 -9.66
N GLU A 53 -4.31 -15.77 -9.85
CA GLU A 53 -4.99 -15.05 -10.93
C GLU A 53 -4.66 -13.54 -10.85
N LYS A 54 -4.65 -13.01 -9.62
CA LYS A 54 -4.28 -11.64 -9.31
C LYS A 54 -3.82 -11.51 -7.86
N ALA A 55 -2.76 -10.75 -7.61
CA ALA A 55 -2.30 -10.39 -6.27
C ALA A 55 -1.95 -8.89 -6.20
N GLY A 56 -2.07 -8.29 -5.02
CA GLY A 56 -1.80 -6.87 -4.80
C GLY A 56 -1.14 -6.60 -3.45
N VAL A 57 -0.07 -5.82 -3.45
CA VAL A 57 0.62 -5.37 -2.24
C VAL A 57 0.72 -3.85 -2.33
N ASN A 58 0.04 -3.15 -1.42
CA ASN A 58 -0.09 -1.69 -1.48
C ASN A 58 0.42 -1.05 -0.18
N VAL A 59 1.17 0.02 -0.30
CA VAL A 59 1.61 0.85 0.83
C VAL A 59 1.16 2.28 0.59
N SER A 60 0.53 2.87 1.60
CA SER A 60 0.09 4.26 1.61
C SER A 60 0.64 4.96 2.86
N VAL A 61 1.36 6.05 2.66
CA VAL A 61 1.84 6.93 3.72
C VAL A 61 1.21 8.29 3.49
N VAL A 62 0.06 8.51 4.12
CA VAL A 62 -0.77 9.70 3.93
C VAL A 62 -0.75 10.58 5.17
N HIS A 63 -0.79 11.89 4.95
CA HIS A 63 -0.87 12.88 6.02
C HIS A 63 -1.67 14.09 5.57
N GLY A 64 -2.35 14.73 6.51
CA GLY A 64 -3.22 15.86 6.24
C GLY A 64 -4.26 16.00 7.34
N THR A 65 -5.25 16.85 7.09
CA THR A 65 -6.37 17.02 8.01
C THR A 65 -7.42 15.95 7.74
N LEU A 66 -7.91 15.38 8.84
CA LEU A 66 -8.94 14.37 8.83
C LEU A 66 -10.29 15.01 8.51
N SER A 67 -10.93 14.64 7.39
CA SER A 67 -12.27 15.14 7.09
C SER A 67 -13.29 14.58 8.11
N PRO A 68 -14.40 15.27 8.39
CA PRO A 68 -15.42 14.76 9.31
C PRO A 68 -15.96 13.38 8.91
N GLN A 69 -16.10 13.15 7.60
CA GLN A 69 -16.50 11.85 7.06
C GLN A 69 -15.45 10.77 7.32
N ALA A 70 -14.17 11.06 7.05
CA ALA A 70 -13.08 10.12 7.29
C ALA A 70 -12.90 9.81 8.79
N ALA A 71 -13.09 10.80 9.66
CA ALA A 71 -13.05 10.63 11.11
C ALA A 71 -14.16 9.67 11.57
N LYS A 72 -15.38 9.83 11.03
CA LYS A 72 -16.50 8.92 11.30
C LYS A 72 -16.20 7.49 10.83
N SER A 73 -15.64 7.32 9.63
CA SER A 73 -15.31 5.99 9.07
C SER A 73 -14.15 5.29 9.80
N MET A 74 -13.22 6.04 10.38
CA MET A 74 -12.10 5.49 11.17
C MET A 74 -12.45 5.28 12.65
N GLY A 75 -13.72 5.42 13.04
CA GLY A 75 -14.19 5.20 14.42
C GLY A 75 -13.94 6.36 15.39
N GLY A 76 -13.46 7.51 14.89
CA GLY A 76 -13.18 8.70 15.70
C GLY A 76 -14.37 9.66 15.87
N GLY A 77 -15.59 9.22 15.54
CA GLY A 77 -16.80 10.06 15.49
C GLY A 77 -17.84 9.80 16.58
N MET A 78 -17.44 9.30 17.75
CA MET A 78 -18.33 9.17 18.91
C MET A 78 -17.66 9.75 20.15
N ASN A 79 -17.72 11.08 20.26
CA ASN A 79 -17.83 11.85 21.50
C ASN A 79 -18.42 13.21 21.14
#